data_AF-A0A6N2K3X6-F1
#
_entry.id   AF-A0A6N2K3X6-F1
#
_cell.length_a   1.000
_cell.length_b   1.000
_cell.length_c   1.000
_cell.angle_alpha   90.00
_cell.angle_beta   90.00
_cell.angle_gamma   90.00
#
_symmetry.space_group_name_H-M   'P 1'
#
loop_
_entity.id
_entity.type
_entity.pdbx_description
1 polymer ?
#
loop_
_entity_poly.entity_id
_entity_poly.type
_entity_poly.pdbx_seq_one_letter_code
_entity_poly.pdbx_strand_id
1 'polypeptide(L)'
;MKDDLPRYKEMVIQNYFRTITIKYPYWNRTLGADHFFVSCHGIGNRATAAFPFLLKNAIRPVCSPSYDSNYIPHKDVSLPQILELDLCPS
;
A
#
# COMPACT_ATOMS: atom_id res chain seq x y z
N MET A 1 12.12 17.55 -18.92
CA MET A 1 10.81 16.95 -19.22
C MET A 1 10.83 15.48 -18.80
N LYS A 2 10.81 15.21 -17.49
CA LYS A 2 10.86 13.86 -16.89
C LYS A 2 10.09 13.86 -15.56
N ASP A 3 8.89 14.46 -15.50
CA ASP A 3 8.16 14.64 -14.23
C ASP A 3 6.65 14.28 -14.27
N ASP A 4 6.18 13.46 -15.21
CA ASP A 4 4.76 13.06 -15.27
C ASP A 4 4.47 11.58 -14.99
N LEU A 5 5.50 10.72 -14.97
CA LEU A 5 5.32 9.27 -14.76
C LEU A 5 4.88 8.86 -13.33
N PRO A 6 5.26 9.55 -12.24
CA PRO A 6 4.80 9.17 -10.88
C PRO A 6 3.27 9.23 -10.74
N ARG A 7 2.64 10.22 -11.39
CA ARG A 7 1.21 10.52 -11.22
C ARG A 7 0.29 9.48 -11.85
N TYR A 8 0.66 8.92 -13.00
CA TYR A 8 -0.17 7.92 -13.69
C TYR A 8 -0.34 6.64 -12.87
N LYS A 9 0.75 6.11 -12.30
CA LYS A 9 0.71 4.89 -11.48
C LYS A 9 -0.15 5.07 -10.23
N GLU A 10 -0.05 6.24 -9.60
CA GLU A 10 -0.88 6.60 -8.45
C GLU A 10 -2.36 6.70 -8.82
N MET A 11 -2.69 7.31 -9.98
CA MET A 11 -4.07 7.37 -10.50
C MET A 11 -4.65 5.99 -10.78
N VAL A 12 -3.88 5.07 -11.36
CA VAL A 12 -4.33 3.69 -11.60
C VAL A 12 -4.71 3.00 -10.29
N ILE A 13 -3.89 3.18 -9.25
CA ILE A 13 -4.15 2.56 -7.94
C ILE A 13 -5.34 3.22 -7.24
N GLN A 14 -5.50 4.54 -7.34
CA GLN A 14 -6.68 5.24 -6.82
C GLN A 14 -7.97 4.74 -7.48
N ASN A 15 -7.98 4.58 -8.82
CA ASN A 15 -9.14 4.06 -9.54
C ASN A 15 -9.43 2.60 -9.18
N TYR A 16 -8.38 1.80 -8.97
CA TYR A 16 -8.53 0.42 -8.49
C TYR A 16 -9.19 0.38 -7.11
N PHE A 17 -8.76 1.22 -6.16
CA PHE A 17 -9.39 1.29 -4.84
C PHE A 17 -10.83 1.77 -4.89
N ARG A 18 -11.12 2.80 -5.68
CA ARG A 18 -12.50 3.25 -5.89
C ARG A 18 -13.38 2.13 -6.45
N THR A 19 -12.83 1.28 -7.31
CA THR A 19 -13.55 0.11 -7.81
C THR A 19 -13.79 -0.92 -6.70
N ILE A 20 -12.80 -1.17 -5.83
CA ILE A 20 -12.96 -2.06 -4.67
C ILE A 20 -14.08 -1.56 -3.76
N THR A 21 -14.10 -0.27 -3.41
CA THR A 21 -15.08 0.28 -2.46
C THR A 21 -16.52 0.20 -2.98
N ILE A 22 -16.71 0.21 -4.30
CA ILE A 22 -18.02 0.08 -4.95
C ILE A 22 -18.40 -1.40 -5.11
N LYS A 23 -17.44 -2.23 -5.52
CA LYS A 23 -17.70 -3.64 -5.87
C LYS A 23 -17.88 -4.53 -4.64
N TYR A 24 -17.19 -4.24 -3.54
CA TYR A 24 -17.21 -5.07 -2.34
C TYR A 24 -17.92 -4.33 -1.20
N PRO A 25 -19.21 -4.65 -0.92
CA PRO A 25 -20.02 -3.88 0.04
C PRO A 25 -19.46 -3.93 1.47
N TYR A 26 -18.73 -4.99 1.83
CA TYR A 26 -18.08 -5.12 3.12
C TYR A 26 -16.98 -4.07 3.34
N TRP A 27 -16.38 -3.53 2.28
CA TRP A 27 -15.42 -2.43 2.40
C TRP A 27 -16.06 -1.22 3.09
N ASN A 28 -17.28 -0.85 2.68
CA ASN A 28 -17.97 0.33 3.21
C ASN A 28 -18.53 0.11 4.61
N ARG A 29 -18.67 -1.14 5.08
CA ARG A 29 -19.13 -1.46 6.45
C ARG A 29 -18.17 -0.94 7.52
N THR A 30 -16.87 -1.03 7.25
CA THR A 30 -15.79 -0.66 8.19
C THR A 30 -14.86 0.42 7.62
N LEU A 31 -15.17 0.91 6.42
CA LEU A 31 -14.30 1.78 5.62
C LEU A 31 -12.90 1.19 5.43
N GLY A 32 -12.81 -0.14 5.34
CA GLY A 32 -11.58 -0.91 5.17
C GLY A 32 -10.83 -1.28 6.45
N ALA A 33 -11.36 -0.99 7.65
CA ALA A 33 -10.64 -1.21 8.92
C ALA A 33 -10.36 -2.68 9.25
N ASP A 34 -11.18 -3.60 8.73
CA ASP A 34 -11.03 -5.05 8.86
C ASP A 34 -10.40 -5.71 7.61
N HIS A 35 -9.88 -4.90 6.67
CA HIS A 35 -9.24 -5.39 5.46
C HIS A 35 -7.72 -5.24 5.54
N PHE A 36 -7.01 -6.21 4.98
CA PHE A 36 -5.55 -6.17 4.86
C PHE A 36 -5.12 -5.61 3.51
N PHE A 37 -4.16 -4.69 3.51
CA PHE A 37 -3.48 -4.22 2.30
C PHE A 37 -1.99 -4.49 2.39
N VAL A 38 -1.49 -5.40 1.55
CA VAL A 38 -0.10 -5.85 1.56
C VAL A 38 0.67 -5.15 0.43
N SER A 39 1.81 -4.56 0.77
CA SER A 39 2.78 -4.11 -0.24
C SER A 39 4.22 -4.19 0.26
N CYS A 40 5.10 -4.82 -0.54
CA CYS A 40 6.51 -4.95 -0.20
C CYS A 40 7.44 -3.97 -0.94
N HIS A 41 7.00 -3.35 -2.05
CA HIS A 41 7.86 -2.48 -2.87
C HIS A 41 7.23 -1.10 -3.11
N GLY A 42 8.08 -0.08 -3.28
CA GLY A 42 7.77 1.34 -3.05
C GLY A 42 6.52 1.96 -3.70
N ILE A 43 5.94 1.32 -4.73
CA ILE A 43 4.68 1.78 -5.34
C ILE A 43 3.50 1.69 -4.35
N GLY A 44 3.39 0.62 -3.55
CA GLY A 44 2.25 0.51 -2.63
C GLY A 44 2.35 1.46 -1.43
N ASN A 45 3.56 1.76 -0.96
CA ASN A 45 3.76 2.79 0.06
C ASN A 45 3.32 4.17 -0.43
N ARG A 46 3.75 4.59 -1.63
CA ARG A 46 3.30 5.87 -2.22
C ARG A 46 1.81 5.90 -2.53
N ALA A 47 1.26 4.78 -3.00
CA ALA A 47 -0.17 4.67 -3.26
C ALA A 47 -1.02 4.80 -1.99
N THR A 48 -0.57 4.27 -0.85
CA THR A 48 -1.25 4.49 0.43
C THR A 48 -1.22 5.96 0.84
N ALA A 49 -0.13 6.69 0.56
CA ALA A 49 -0.07 8.12 0.81
C ALA A 49 -1.08 8.91 -0.06
N ALA A 50 -1.28 8.47 -1.32
CA ALA A 50 -2.26 9.04 -2.23
C ALA A 50 -3.72 8.68 -1.89
N PHE A 51 -3.96 7.75 -0.95
CA PHE A 51 -5.30 7.37 -0.49
C PHE A 51 -5.37 7.30 1.05
N PRO A 52 -5.63 8.44 1.72
CA PRO A 52 -5.58 8.54 3.18
C PRO A 52 -6.46 7.54 3.93
N PHE A 53 -7.58 7.11 3.32
CA PHE A 53 -8.45 6.08 3.91
C PHE A 53 -7.76 4.72 3.98
N LEU A 54 -6.93 4.35 3.00
CA LEU A 54 -6.13 3.13 3.07
C LEU A 54 -5.08 3.23 4.17
N LEU A 55 -4.40 4.38 4.20
CA LEU A 55 -3.33 4.63 5.16
C LEU A 55 -3.84 4.62 6.59
N LYS A 56 -5.05 5.15 6.84
CA LYS A 56 -5.60 5.29 8.19
C LYS A 56 -6.38 4.06 8.64
N ASN A 57 -7.24 3.49 7.79
CA ASN A 57 -8.17 2.46 8.22
C ASN A 57 -7.63 1.04 8.04
N ALA A 58 -7.13 0.69 6.85
CA ALA A 58 -6.74 -0.68 6.55
C ALA A 58 -5.53 -1.16 7.37
N ILE A 59 -5.48 -2.46 7.67
CA ILE A 59 -4.33 -3.10 8.33
C ILE A 59 -3.28 -3.36 7.27
N ARG A 60 -2.04 -2.91 7.48
CA ARG A 60 -0.99 -3.01 6.45
C ARG A 60 0.18 -3.85 6.91
N PRO A 61 0.40 -5.00 6.26
CA PRO A 61 1.67 -5.70 6.33
C PRO A 61 2.70 -5.01 5.42
N VAL A 62 3.82 -4.55 6.02
CA VAL A 62 4.87 -3.77 5.35
C VAL A 62 6.21 -4.50 5.48
N CYS A 63 6.87 -4.76 4.35
CA CYS A 63 8.05 -5.66 4.27
C CYS A 63 9.40 -4.97 4.52
N SER A 64 9.41 -3.65 4.67
CA SER A 64 10.59 -2.86 5.07
C SER A 64 10.13 -1.60 5.78
N PRO A 65 9.55 -1.73 6.99
CA PRO A 65 9.06 -0.58 7.72
C PRO A 65 10.25 0.31 8.11
N SER A 66 10.21 1.56 7.69
CA SER A 66 11.14 2.61 8.13
C SER A 66 10.33 3.80 8.65
N TYR A 67 10.96 4.70 9.42
CA TYR A 67 10.27 5.90 9.89
C TYR A 67 9.74 6.76 8.72
N ASP A 68 10.42 6.74 7.57
CA ASP A 68 10.02 7.49 6.37
C ASP A 68 8.95 6.76 5.52
N SER A 69 8.54 5.53 5.88
CA SER A 69 7.59 4.74 5.08
C SER A 69 6.12 4.95 5.46
N ASN A 70 5.79 6.01 6.21
CA ASN A 70 4.45 6.25 6.78
C ASN A 70 3.94 5.05 7.61
N TYR A 71 4.84 4.30 8.26
CA TYR A 71 4.49 3.16 9.10
C TYR A 71 3.81 3.64 10.39
N ILE A 72 2.72 2.98 10.79
CA ILE A 72 1.92 3.30 11.98
C ILE A 72 2.11 2.17 13.01
N PRO A 73 2.98 2.33 14.03
CA PRO A 73 3.38 1.22 14.91
C PRO A 73 2.25 0.53 15.68
N HIS A 74 1.19 1.25 16.03
CA HIS A 74 0.05 0.71 16.78
C HIS A 74 -1.01 0.05 15.90
N LYS A 75 -0.79 -0.07 14.58
CA LYS A 75 -1.76 -0.58 13.61
C LYS A 75 -1.15 -1.49 12.55
N ASP A 76 0.00 -1.11 12.01
CA ASP A 76 0.64 -1.81 10.90
C ASP A 76 1.52 -2.97 11.38
N VAL A 77 1.62 -4.00 10.56
CA VAL A 77 2.38 -5.21 10.85
C VAL A 77 3.70 -5.18 10.07
N SER A 78 4.82 -5.27 10.78
CA SER A 78 6.12 -5.45 10.14
C SER A 78 6.26 -6.88 9.63
N LEU A 79 6.51 -7.04 8.33
CA LEU A 79 6.91 -8.31 7.75
C LEU A 79 8.44 -8.34 7.65
N PRO A 80 9.09 -9.50 7.88
CA PRO A 80 10.51 -9.63 7.62
C PRO A 80 10.76 -9.33 6.14
N GLN A 81 11.81 -8.56 5.85
CA GLN A 81 12.20 -8.30 4.48
C GLN A 81 12.61 -9.64 3.85
N ILE A 82 11.83 -10.09 2.87
CA ILE A 82 12.25 -11.20 2.03
C ILE A 82 13.30 -10.61 1.09
N LEU A 83 14.57 -10.96 1.31
CA LEU A 83 15.59 -10.75 0.31
C LEU A 83 15.13 -11.53 -0.93
N GLU A 84 14.83 -10.84 -2.01
CA GLU A 84 14.73 -11.49 -3.31
C GLU A 84 16.14 -12.00 -3.62
N LEU A 85 16.39 -13.28 -3.34
CA LEU A 85 17.64 -14.00 -3.63
C LEU A 85 17.78 -14.24 -5.14
N ASP A 86 17.49 -13.24 -5.98
CA ASP A 86 17.66 -13.32 -7.43
C ASP A 86 18.77 -12.40 -7.93
N LEU A 87 19.94 -12.51 -7.27
CA LEU A 87 21.21 -12.35 -7.97
C LEU A 87 22.15 -13.46 -7.50
N CYS A 88 21.90 -14.69 -7.94
CA CYS A 88 23.02 -15.58 -8.24
C CYS A 88 23.89 -14.87 -9.28
N PRO A 89 25.19 -14.61 -9.00
CA PRO A 89 26.12 -14.25 -10.05
C PRO A 89 26.54 -15.56 -10.75
N SER A 90 26.08 -15.76 -11.97
CA SER A 90 26.72 -16.67 -12.94
C SER A 90 26.73 -16.01 -14.30
#